data_AF-A0A356KKT3-F1
#
_entry.id   AF-A0A356KKT3-F1
#
_cell.length_a   1.000
_cell.length_b   1.000
_cell.length_c   1.000
_cell.angle_alpha   90.00
_cell.angle_beta   90.00
_cell.angle_gamma   90.00
#
_symmetry.space_group_name_H-M   'P 1'
#
loop_
_entity.id
_entity.type
_entity.pdbx_description
1 polymer ?
#
loop_
_entity_poly.entity_id
_entity_poly.type
_entity_poly.pdbx_seq_one_letter_code
_entity_poly.pdbx_strand_id
1 'polypeptide(L)'
;PPQARLSIAWRPIPRLLLAGEVAWIEWHRAISTIEVVLTNGSNNDVNFVVGSDRVDTTLAQRWSNQWVFMLFAEFALTDTFWLRTGWNYGRTPLNTERWDNSPTSAFVEHHVYLGFGKRWGRFSLDVLGELGIPRSVDNAGERAASATGRNSDYTSLQAFLHLGLKWHF
;
A
#
# COMPACT_ATOMS: atom_id res chain seq x y z
N PRO A 1 12.57 0.65 4.18
CA PRO A 1 12.67 -0.41 5.20
C PRO A 1 13.41 -1.63 4.60
N PRO A 2 14.21 -2.38 5.38
CA PRO A 2 14.70 -3.69 4.98
C PRO A 2 13.54 -4.65 4.63
N GLN A 3 13.77 -5.54 3.67
CA GLN A 3 12.77 -6.50 3.22
C GLN A 3 13.40 -7.81 2.77
N ALA A 4 12.69 -8.92 2.97
CA ALA A 4 13.06 -10.25 2.47
C ALA A 4 11.86 -10.83 1.72
N ARG A 5 12.13 -11.48 0.57
CA ARG A 5 11.09 -12.01 -0.31
C ARG A 5 11.46 -13.39 -0.81
N LEU A 6 10.47 -14.28 -0.86
CA LEU A 6 10.57 -15.60 -1.45
C LEU A 6 9.41 -15.80 -2.41
N SER A 7 9.74 -16.13 -3.66
CA SER A 7 8.76 -16.31 -4.73
C SER A 7 8.93 -17.67 -5.38
N ILE A 8 7.82 -18.34 -5.67
CA ILE A 8 7.78 -19.64 -6.37
C ILE A 8 6.87 -19.49 -7.57
N ALA A 9 7.31 -20.00 -8.72
CA ALA A 9 6.53 -20.05 -9.94
C ALA A 9 6.50 -21.47 -10.48
N TRP A 10 5.32 -21.93 -10.88
CA TRP A 10 5.09 -23.30 -11.32
C TRP A 10 4.14 -23.33 -12.52
N ARG A 11 4.50 -24.10 -13.55
CA ARG A 11 3.63 -24.36 -14.70
C ARG A 11 3.08 -25.79 -14.62
N PRO A 12 1.94 -26.02 -13.94
CA PRO A 12 1.34 -27.35 -13.85
C PRO A 12 1.00 -27.94 -15.23
N ILE A 13 0.63 -27.08 -16.18
CA ILE A 13 0.39 -27.42 -17.59
C ILE A 13 1.00 -26.32 -18.48
N PRO A 14 1.27 -26.58 -19.78
CA PRO A 14 1.93 -25.60 -20.65
C PRO A 14 1.24 -24.23 -20.74
N ARG A 15 -0.09 -24.20 -20.54
CA ARG A 15 -0.93 -23.00 -20.66
C ARG A 15 -1.23 -22.28 -19.34
N LEU A 16 -0.85 -22.83 -18.19
CA LEU A 16 -1.15 -22.24 -16.88
C LEU A 16 0.15 -22.03 -16.10
N LEU A 17 0.39 -20.79 -15.70
CA LEU A 17 1.45 -20.42 -14.76
C LEU A 17 0.78 -19.99 -13.45
N LEU A 18 1.19 -20.60 -12.36
CA LEU A 18 0.85 -20.20 -11.00
C LEU A 18 2.10 -19.61 -10.36
N ALA A 19 1.95 -18.53 -9.61
CA ALA A 19 3.03 -17.96 -8.82
C ALA A 19 2.53 -17.55 -7.44
N GLY A 20 3.39 -17.72 -6.44
CA GLY A 20 3.16 -17.26 -5.08
C GLY A 20 4.37 -16.52 -4.55
N GLU A 21 4.15 -15.50 -3.74
CA GLU A 21 5.21 -14.76 -3.07
C GLU A 21 4.84 -14.53 -1.61
N VAL A 22 5.86 -14.63 -0.74
CA VAL A 22 5.79 -14.17 0.64
C VAL A 22 6.88 -13.14 0.84
N ALA A 23 6.49 -11.97 1.35
CA ALA A 23 7.38 -10.88 1.68
C ALA A 23 7.29 -10.52 3.16
N TRP A 24 8.43 -10.23 3.77
CA TRP A 24 8.54 -9.61 5.07
C TRP A 24 9.17 -8.22 4.92
N ILE A 25 8.58 -7.21 5.56
CA ILE A 25 9.00 -5.81 5.49
C ILE A 25 9.18 -5.26 6.91
N GLU A 26 10.37 -4.75 7.21
CA GLU A 26 10.75 -4.23 8.53
C GLU A 26 10.38 -2.75 8.70
N TRP A 27 9.10 -2.46 8.92
CA TRP A 27 8.64 -1.07 9.11
C TRP A 27 9.06 -0.46 10.45
N HIS A 28 9.27 -1.29 11.48
CA HIS A 28 9.48 -0.80 12.84
C HIS A 28 10.69 0.13 12.99
N ARG A 29 11.78 -0.19 12.31
CA ARG A 29 12.99 0.64 12.30
C ARG A 29 12.88 1.84 11.36
N ALA A 30 12.04 1.76 10.34
CA ALA A 30 11.92 2.82 9.35
C ALA A 30 10.99 3.95 9.82
N ILE A 31 9.90 3.63 10.51
CA ILE A 31 8.85 4.59 10.91
C ILE A 31 8.54 4.43 12.40
N SER A 32 9.49 4.86 13.23
CA SER A 32 9.36 4.83 14.70
C SER A 32 8.82 6.16 15.24
N THR A 33 9.49 7.27 14.92
CA THR A 33 9.16 8.63 15.36
C THR A 33 9.31 9.61 14.19
N ILE A 34 8.36 10.53 14.06
CA ILE A 34 8.43 11.66 13.12
C ILE A 34 8.58 12.94 13.93
N GLU A 35 9.65 13.69 13.67
CA GLU A 35 9.84 15.04 14.19
C GLU A 35 9.15 16.05 13.27
N VAL A 36 8.29 16.88 13.84
CA VAL A 36 7.57 17.93 13.12
C VAL A 36 7.97 19.27 13.73
N VAL A 37 8.62 20.07 12.90
CA VAL A 37 9.10 21.40 13.24
C VAL A 37 8.37 22.41 12.38
N LEU A 38 7.52 23.23 13.00
CA LEU A 38 6.85 24.38 12.37
C LEU A 38 7.57 25.64 12.82
N THR A 39 7.87 26.54 11.88
CA THR A 39 8.60 27.79 12.14
C THR A 39 7.90 28.96 11.48
N ASN A 40 8.21 30.19 11.91
CA ASN A 40 7.66 31.43 11.37
C ASN A 40 6.12 31.47 11.44
N GLY A 41 5.54 31.00 12.55
CA GLY A 41 4.11 31.03 12.78
C GLY A 41 3.58 32.46 12.75
N SER A 42 2.58 32.73 11.92
CA SER A 42 2.00 34.07 11.77
C SER A 42 0.67 34.27 12.51
N ASN A 43 0.20 33.26 13.26
CA ASN A 43 -1.06 33.32 14.00
C ASN A 43 -0.80 33.74 15.45
N ASN A 44 -1.22 34.96 15.80
CA ASN A 44 -0.96 35.54 17.13
C ASN A 44 -1.59 34.73 18.28
N ASP A 45 -2.79 34.16 18.09
CA ASP A 45 -3.49 33.40 19.14
C ASP A 45 -2.77 32.07 19.43
N VAL A 46 -2.37 31.35 18.38
CA VAL A 46 -1.62 30.09 18.52
C VAL A 46 -0.23 30.36 19.09
N ASN A 47 0.47 31.39 18.60
CA ASN A 47 1.79 31.76 19.10
C ASN A 47 1.75 32.19 20.57
N PHE A 48 0.67 32.86 21.00
CA PHE A 48 0.47 33.22 22.40
C PHE A 48 0.32 31.98 23.30
N VAL A 49 -0.48 30.99 22.89
CA VAL A 49 -0.67 29.75 23.65
C VAL A 49 0.59 28.91 23.70
N VAL A 50 1.33 28.81 22.59
CA VAL A 50 2.58 28.05 22.49
C VAL A 50 3.75 28.80 23.15
N GLY A 51 3.65 30.13 23.29
CA GLY A 51 4.71 30.99 23.81
C GLY A 51 5.85 31.25 22.82
N SER A 52 5.71 30.85 21.56
CA SER A 52 6.66 31.13 20.49
C SER A 52 6.00 31.03 19.10
N ASP A 53 6.68 31.52 18.06
CA ASP A 53 6.31 31.34 16.64
C ASP A 53 6.82 30.01 16.05
N ARG A 54 7.32 29.10 16.91
CA ARG A 54 7.82 27.78 16.57
C ARG A 54 7.06 26.70 17.33
N VAL A 55 6.75 25.60 16.66
CA VAL A 55 6.22 24.39 17.29
C VAL A 55 7.20 23.25 17.00
N ASP A 56 7.68 22.60 18.05
CA ASP A 56 8.53 21.42 17.97
C ASP A 56 7.77 20.26 18.60
N THR A 57 7.41 19.26 17.81
CA THR A 57 6.62 18.11 18.28
C THR A 57 7.11 16.82 17.66
N THR A 58 7.00 15.74 18.44
CA THR A 58 7.34 14.39 18.02
C THR A 58 6.12 13.50 17.98
N LEU A 59 5.92 12.85 16.84
CA LEU A 59 4.83 11.91 16.59
C LEU A 59 5.39 10.49 16.61
N ALA A 60 5.12 9.76 17.71
CA ALA A 60 5.50 8.36 17.81
C ALA A 60 4.56 7.49 16.95
N GLN A 61 5.04 7.06 15.79
CA GLN A 61 4.29 6.23 14.83
C GLN A 61 4.32 4.76 15.21
N ARG A 62 5.49 4.22 15.59
CA ARG A 62 5.68 2.84 16.06
C ARG A 62 5.07 1.77 15.14
N TRP A 63 5.34 1.86 13.83
CA TRP A 63 4.84 0.84 12.91
C TRP A 63 5.39 -0.55 13.25
N SER A 64 4.61 -1.57 12.94
CA SER A 64 4.95 -2.98 13.13
C SER A 64 5.42 -3.60 11.82
N ASN A 65 6.18 -4.68 11.89
CA ASN A 65 6.66 -5.38 10.70
C ASN A 65 5.48 -6.00 9.94
N GLN A 66 5.57 -5.97 8.61
CA GLN A 66 4.49 -6.41 7.72
C GLN A 66 4.85 -7.71 7.02
N TRP A 67 3.85 -8.59 6.93
CA TRP A 67 3.87 -9.74 6.03
C TRP A 67 2.94 -9.47 4.86
N VAL A 68 3.43 -9.77 3.66
CA VAL A 68 2.66 -9.67 2.42
C VAL A 68 2.65 -11.03 1.74
N PHE A 69 1.46 -11.49 1.38
CA PHE A 69 1.23 -12.74 0.68
C PHE A 69 0.63 -12.41 -0.68
N MET A 70 1.20 -12.98 -1.74
CA MET A 70 0.69 -12.78 -3.09
C MET A 70 0.47 -14.12 -3.78
N LEU A 71 -0.60 -14.21 -4.54
CA LEU A 71 -0.94 -15.33 -5.41
C LEU A 71 -1.31 -14.79 -6.78
N PHE A 72 -0.72 -15.36 -7.83
CA PHE A 72 -0.94 -14.97 -9.21
C PHE A 72 -1.18 -16.19 -10.08
N ALA A 73 -2.03 -16.01 -11.09
CA ALA A 73 -2.24 -16.98 -12.13
C ALA A 73 -2.23 -16.29 -13.50
N GLU A 74 -1.54 -16.90 -14.47
CA GLU A 74 -1.59 -16.54 -15.87
C GLU A 74 -2.06 -17.74 -16.68
N PHE A 75 -3.05 -17.52 -17.54
CA PHE A 75 -3.60 -18.55 -18.42
C PHE A 75 -3.53 -18.12 -19.89
N ALA A 76 -2.84 -18.90 -20.71
CA ALA A 76 -2.74 -18.70 -22.15
C ALA A 76 -3.98 -19.27 -22.85
N LEU A 77 -4.89 -18.40 -23.32
CA LEU A 77 -6.03 -18.82 -24.15
C LEU A 77 -5.55 -19.28 -25.53
N THR A 78 -4.56 -18.59 -26.08
CA THR A 78 -3.89 -18.89 -27.34
C THR A 78 -2.39 -18.61 -27.21
N ASP A 79 -1.60 -18.95 -28.23
CA ASP A 79 -0.15 -18.67 -28.23
C ASP A 79 0.16 -17.16 -28.32
N THR A 80 -0.84 -16.34 -28.59
CA THR A 80 -0.71 -14.88 -28.73
C THR A 80 -1.54 -14.11 -27.72
N PHE A 81 -2.32 -14.76 -26.87
CA PHE A 81 -3.21 -14.09 -25.92
C PHE A 81 -3.28 -14.83 -24.59
N TRP A 82 -3.06 -14.09 -23.51
CA TRP A 82 -3.07 -14.61 -22.14
C TRP A 82 -3.88 -13.70 -21.23
N LEU A 83 -4.47 -14.31 -20.20
CA LEU A 83 -5.15 -13.63 -19.11
C LEU A 83 -4.32 -13.74 -17.84
N ARG A 84 -4.40 -12.74 -16.99
CA ARG A 84 -3.76 -12.72 -15.67
C ARG A 84 -4.78 -12.35 -14.61
N THR A 85 -4.67 -13.02 -13.47
CA THR A 85 -5.37 -12.64 -12.26
C THR A 85 -4.43 -12.77 -11.08
N GLY A 86 -4.70 -12.04 -10.02
CA GLY A 86 -3.91 -12.13 -8.81
C GLY A 86 -4.62 -11.57 -7.61
N TRP A 87 -4.06 -11.89 -6.45
CA TRP A 87 -4.48 -11.37 -5.17
C TRP A 87 -3.26 -11.13 -4.31
N ASN A 88 -3.26 -9.99 -3.62
CA ASN A 88 -2.25 -9.61 -2.65
C ASN A 88 -2.96 -9.32 -1.32
N TYR A 89 -2.42 -9.86 -0.24
CA TYR A 89 -2.79 -9.53 1.12
C TYR A 89 -1.57 -9.04 1.89
N GLY A 90 -1.59 -7.78 2.31
CA GLY A 90 -0.59 -7.20 3.19
C GLY A 90 -1.26 -6.67 4.46
N ARG A 91 -0.98 -7.30 5.60
CA ARG A 91 -1.51 -6.81 6.89
C ARG A 91 -0.99 -5.39 7.13
N THR A 92 -1.85 -4.48 7.59
CA THR A 92 -1.44 -3.09 7.85
C THR A 92 -0.32 -3.03 8.88
N PRO A 93 0.79 -2.31 8.62
CA PRO A 93 1.87 -2.13 9.60
C PRO A 93 1.53 -1.06 10.64
N LEU A 94 0.43 -0.34 10.47
CA LEU A 94 0.08 0.82 11.27
C LEU A 94 -0.12 0.47 12.74
N ASN A 95 0.26 1.40 13.61
CA ASN A 95 -0.02 1.28 15.04
C ASN A 95 -1.53 1.49 15.28
N THR A 96 -2.17 0.44 15.82
CA THR A 96 -3.62 0.44 16.07
C THR A 96 -4.06 1.39 17.18
N GLU A 97 -3.12 1.89 17.99
CA GLU A 97 -3.40 2.89 19.02
C GLU A 97 -3.36 4.33 18.47
N ARG A 98 -2.91 4.54 17.22
CA ARG A 98 -2.67 5.87 16.61
C ARG A 98 -3.04 5.93 15.13
N TRP A 99 -4.24 5.45 14.79
CA TRP A 99 -4.75 5.47 13.43
C TRP A 99 -4.91 6.88 12.85
N ASP A 100 -5.19 7.86 13.69
CA ASP A 100 -5.40 9.27 13.33
C ASP A 100 -4.19 9.97 12.70
N ASN A 101 -3.00 9.40 12.85
CA ASN A 101 -1.77 9.96 12.33
C ASN A 101 -1.10 9.07 11.28
N SER A 102 -1.89 8.18 10.66
CA SER A 102 -1.42 7.22 9.68
C SER A 102 -1.95 7.55 8.27
N PRO A 103 -1.17 7.32 7.21
CA PRO A 103 -1.62 7.55 5.84
C PRO A 103 -2.79 6.62 5.51
N THR A 104 -3.88 7.18 4.98
CA THR A 104 -5.11 6.43 4.71
C THR A 104 -4.92 5.30 3.71
N SER A 105 -3.91 5.40 2.83
CA SER A 105 -3.55 4.36 1.88
C SER A 105 -3.04 3.08 2.54
N ALA A 106 -2.49 3.15 3.76
CA ALA A 106 -1.97 1.98 4.47
C ALA A 106 -3.06 1.14 5.16
N PHE A 107 -4.34 1.55 5.07
CA PHE A 107 -5.48 0.78 5.55
C PHE A 107 -5.96 -0.28 4.55
N VAL A 108 -5.64 -0.14 3.26
CA VAL A 108 -5.99 -1.15 2.24
C VAL A 108 -5.06 -2.34 2.40
N GLU A 109 -5.61 -3.50 2.75
CA GLU A 109 -4.83 -4.72 2.95
C GLU A 109 -4.94 -5.71 1.79
N HIS A 110 -6.02 -5.63 1.01
CA HIS A 110 -6.29 -6.57 -0.08
C HIS A 110 -6.25 -5.86 -1.41
N HIS A 111 -5.48 -6.39 -2.35
CA HIS A 111 -5.47 -5.93 -3.73
C HIS A 111 -5.81 -7.11 -4.64
N VAL A 112 -6.71 -6.87 -5.59
CA VAL A 112 -7.09 -7.83 -6.62
C VAL A 112 -6.60 -7.32 -7.96
N TYR A 113 -6.07 -8.22 -8.77
CA TYR A 113 -5.50 -7.92 -10.07
C TYR A 113 -6.27 -8.65 -11.16
N LEU A 114 -6.54 -7.96 -12.25
CA LEU A 114 -7.08 -8.56 -13.46
C LEU A 114 -6.44 -7.93 -14.68
N GLY A 115 -5.97 -8.74 -15.60
CA GLY A 115 -5.26 -8.25 -16.77
C GLY A 115 -5.27 -9.23 -17.91
N PHE A 116 -4.77 -8.76 -19.03
CA PHE A 116 -4.54 -9.57 -20.21
C PHE A 116 -3.29 -9.08 -20.92
N GLY A 117 -2.75 -9.91 -21.79
CA GLY A 117 -1.81 -9.44 -22.77
C GLY A 117 -2.00 -10.13 -24.10
N LYS A 118 -1.55 -9.45 -25.14
CA LYS A 118 -1.68 -9.87 -26.52
C LYS A 118 -0.37 -9.62 -27.24
N ARG A 119 0.02 -10.58 -28.07
CA ARG A 119 1.14 -10.48 -29.00
C ARG A 119 0.62 -10.35 -30.43
N TRP A 120 1.23 -9.46 -31.21
CA TRP A 120 0.97 -9.32 -32.64
C TRP A 120 2.28 -9.02 -33.38
N GLY A 121 2.70 -9.97 -34.22
CA GLY A 121 4.00 -9.93 -34.88
C GLY A 121 5.15 -9.77 -33.88
N ARG A 122 5.87 -8.65 -34.00
CA ARG A 122 7.00 -8.29 -33.14
C ARG A 122 6.62 -7.53 -31.87
N PHE A 123 5.34 -7.19 -31.68
CA PHE A 123 4.89 -6.41 -30.52
C PHE A 123 4.12 -7.26 -29.52
N SER A 124 4.17 -6.87 -28.26
CA SER A 124 3.28 -7.39 -27.23
C SER A 124 2.83 -6.27 -26.30
N LEU A 125 1.55 -6.25 -25.97
CA LEU A 125 0.96 -5.36 -24.97
C LEU A 125 0.50 -6.18 -23.78
N ASP A 126 0.78 -5.66 -22.60
CA ASP A 126 0.29 -6.14 -21.32
C ASP A 126 -0.54 -5.01 -20.68
N VAL A 127 -1.74 -5.35 -20.25
CA VAL A 127 -2.63 -4.46 -19.49
C VAL A 127 -3.02 -5.16 -18.20
N LEU A 128 -2.86 -4.49 -17.06
CA LEU A 128 -3.23 -5.02 -15.75
C LEU A 128 -3.93 -3.93 -14.94
N GLY A 129 -5.17 -4.19 -14.56
CA GLY A 129 -5.90 -3.41 -13.56
C GLY A 129 -5.67 -3.99 -12.17
N GLU A 130 -5.58 -3.10 -11.20
CA GLU A 130 -5.46 -3.42 -9.79
C GLU A 130 -6.52 -2.64 -9.00
N LEU A 131 -7.20 -3.32 -8.09
CA LEU A 131 -8.19 -2.73 -7.21
C LEU A 131 -7.90 -3.11 -5.76
N GLY A 132 -7.65 -2.10 -4.94
CA GLY A 132 -7.59 -2.21 -3.50
C GLY A 132 -8.99 -2.28 -2.90
N ILE A 133 -9.29 -3.36 -2.17
CA ILE A 133 -10.59 -3.53 -1.50
C ILE A 133 -10.68 -2.50 -0.38
N PRO A 134 -11.70 -1.62 -0.38
CA PRO A 134 -11.86 -0.61 0.64
C PRO A 134 -11.94 -1.21 2.04
N ARG A 135 -11.24 -0.57 2.97
CA ARG A 135 -11.39 -0.81 4.40
C ARG A 135 -11.72 0.51 5.07
N SER A 136 -12.73 0.48 5.94
CA SER A 136 -13.08 1.58 6.81
C SER A 136 -12.56 1.31 8.22
N VAL A 137 -12.00 2.34 8.82
CA VAL A 137 -11.45 2.29 10.18
C VAL A 137 -12.05 3.45 10.96
N ASP A 138 -12.80 3.12 12.01
CA ASP A 138 -13.43 4.08 12.92
C ASP A 138 -12.47 4.38 14.08
N ASN A 139 -12.20 5.66 14.30
CA ASN A 139 -11.44 6.14 15.46
C ASN A 139 -12.34 6.90 16.46
N ALA A 140 -13.28 6.17 17.08
CA ALA A 140 -14.15 6.67 18.15
C ALA A 140 -13.48 6.74 19.55
N GLY A 141 -12.18 6.47 19.66
CA GLY A 141 -11.48 6.41 20.94
C GLY A 141 -11.23 7.77 21.59
N GLU A 142 -11.27 7.84 22.94
CA GLU A 142 -11.00 9.06 23.72
C GLU A 142 -9.53 9.53 23.70
N ARG A 143 -8.64 8.81 23.01
CA ARG A 143 -7.18 9.05 22.98
C ARG A 143 -6.68 9.44 21.59
N ALA A 144 -7.35 10.36 20.92
CA ALA A 144 -6.83 10.92 19.67
C ALA A 144 -5.50 11.64 19.94
N ALA A 145 -4.45 11.28 19.19
CA ALA A 145 -3.14 11.93 19.22
C ALA A 145 -3.15 13.27 18.45
N SER A 146 -4.18 13.54 17.65
CA SER A 146 -4.45 14.81 16.98
C SER A 146 -5.89 15.29 17.22
N ALA A 147 -6.06 16.61 17.37
CA ALA A 147 -7.37 17.26 17.44
C ALA A 147 -8.25 16.99 16.19
N THR A 148 -7.63 16.63 15.06
CA THR A 148 -8.32 16.36 13.78
C THR A 148 -8.73 14.91 13.58
N GLY A 149 -8.37 13.99 14.49
CA GLY A 149 -8.54 12.55 14.27
C GLY A 149 -9.50 11.82 15.20
N ARG A 150 -10.11 12.55 16.15
CA ARG A 150 -11.14 12.02 17.05
C ARG A 150 -12.47 11.91 16.31
N ASN A 151 -13.21 10.82 16.53
CA ASN A 151 -14.53 10.57 15.91
C ASN A 151 -14.48 10.71 14.38
N SER A 152 -13.45 10.12 13.77
CA SER A 152 -13.21 10.19 12.33
C SER A 152 -13.22 8.80 11.73
N ASP A 153 -13.88 8.67 10.58
CA ASP A 153 -13.87 7.48 9.75
C ASP A 153 -12.89 7.64 8.59
N TYR A 154 -11.94 6.72 8.49
CA TYR A 154 -10.99 6.70 7.38
C TYR A 154 -11.36 5.58 6.42
N THR A 155 -11.66 5.95 5.17
CA THR A 155 -11.90 5.00 4.08
C THR A 155 -10.96 5.29 2.93
N SER A 156 -10.31 4.26 2.38
CA SER A 156 -9.44 4.38 1.22
C SER A 156 -9.84 3.37 0.15
N LEU A 157 -10.02 3.86 -1.07
CA LEU A 157 -10.13 3.05 -2.29
C LEU A 157 -8.89 3.33 -3.13
N GLN A 158 -8.25 2.27 -3.63
CA GLN A 158 -7.10 2.39 -4.52
C GLN A 158 -7.39 1.65 -5.81
N ALA A 159 -7.09 2.28 -6.94
CA ALA A 159 -7.19 1.65 -8.24
C ALA A 159 -5.98 2.06 -9.08
N PHE A 160 -5.33 1.08 -9.70
CA PHE A 160 -4.17 1.30 -10.57
C PHE A 160 -4.39 0.63 -11.92
N LEU A 161 -3.86 1.26 -12.96
CA LEU A 161 -3.79 0.70 -14.31
C LEU A 161 -2.32 0.65 -14.72
N HIS A 162 -1.86 -0.55 -15.05
CA HIS A 162 -0.51 -0.81 -15.50
C HIS A 162 -0.52 -1.17 -16.99
N LEU A 163 0.35 -0.55 -17.77
CA LEU A 163 0.49 -0.76 -19.21
C LEU A 163 1.94 -1.08 -19.54
N GLY A 164 2.17 -2.12 -20.36
CA GLY A 164 3.50 -2.51 -20.81
C GLY A 164 3.51 -2.81 -22.31
N LEU A 165 4.41 -2.18 -23.06
CA LEU A 165 4.65 -2.47 -24.47
C LEU A 165 6.04 -3.09 -24.65
N LYS A 166 6.12 -4.20 -25.36
CA LYS A 166 7.37 -4.94 -25.62
C LYS A 166 7.58 -5.09 -27.13
N TRP A 167 8.83 -4.95 -27.56
CA TRP A 167 9.27 -5.27 -28.91
C TRP A 167 10.23 -6.47 -28.86
N HIS A 168 9.95 -7.50 -29.66
CA HIS A 168 10.77 -8.69 -29.83
C HIS A 168 11.63 -8.57 -31.10
N PHE A 169 12.95 -8.74 -30.94
CA PHE A 169 13.94 -8.75 -32.01
C PHE A 169 14.00 -10.10 -32.72
#